data_AF-A0A349Q9C7-F1
#
_entry.id   AF-A0A349Q9C7-F1
#
_cell.length_a   1.000
_cell.length_b   1.000
_cell.length_c   1.000
_cell.angle_alpha   90.00
_cell.angle_beta   90.00
_cell.angle_gamma   90.00
#
_symmetry.space_group_name_H-M   'P 1'
#
loop_
_entity.id
_entity.type
_entity.pdbx_description
1 polymer ?
#
loop_
_entity_poly.entity_id
_entity_poly.type
_entity_poly.pdbx_seq_one_letter_code
_entity_poly.pdbx_strand_id
1 'polypeptide(L)'
;MARRKNKQSRKYIPMSEFRYNNSPLAKGHPNYVFGKTRDGKKYKSFGITHSPDSRHIAYKLSKNPNPNDKRTAYVQDRVQTARVDFYGKRLNGWRFDKADMPIVRHITKGYKKKTNRSSKKKKKR
;
A
#
# COMPACT_ATOMS: atom_id res chain seq x y z
N MET A 1 27.63 22.05 -0.82
CA MET A 1 26.73 21.39 -1.79
C MET A 1 26.35 19.99 -1.30
N ALA A 2 25.06 19.73 -1.04
CA ALA A 2 24.63 18.43 -0.52
C ALA A 2 24.85 17.33 -1.58
N ARG A 3 25.73 16.35 -1.28
CA ARG A 3 25.93 15.13 -2.08
C ARG A 3 24.57 14.49 -2.38
N ARG A 4 24.08 14.62 -3.62
CA ARG A 4 22.97 13.81 -4.13
C ARG A 4 23.45 12.36 -4.14
N LYS A 5 23.26 11.65 -3.02
CA LYS A 5 23.50 10.21 -2.95
C LYS A 5 22.68 9.59 -4.06
N ASN A 6 23.35 9.07 -5.09
CA ASN A 6 22.77 8.31 -6.18
C ASN A 6 22.10 7.08 -5.58
N LYS A 7 20.84 7.27 -5.19
CA LYS A 7 20.08 6.33 -4.38
C LYS A 7 19.53 5.31 -5.38
N GLN A 8 20.24 4.22 -5.62
CA GLN A 8 19.72 2.96 -6.21
C GLN A 8 18.60 2.33 -5.33
N SER A 9 17.74 3.14 -4.70
CA SER A 9 17.33 2.92 -3.31
C SER A 9 15.90 2.46 -3.11
N ARG A 10 15.08 2.51 -4.15
CA ARG A 10 13.71 2.04 -4.06
C ARG A 10 13.72 0.57 -4.43
N LYS A 11 13.49 -0.30 -3.43
CA LYS A 11 13.31 -1.77 -3.56
C LYS A 11 12.09 -2.15 -4.43
N TYR A 12 11.36 -1.15 -4.94
CA TYR A 12 10.16 -1.28 -5.73
C TYR A 12 9.99 -0.03 -6.60
N ILE A 13 9.32 -0.18 -7.74
CA ILE A 13 8.88 0.91 -8.61
C ILE A 13 7.69 1.58 -7.92
N PRO A 14 7.75 2.88 -7.57
CA PRO A 14 6.66 3.56 -6.89
C PRO A 14 5.42 3.60 -7.79
N MET A 15 4.27 3.37 -7.18
CA MET A 15 2.97 3.45 -7.85
C MET A 15 1.99 4.21 -6.95
N SER A 16 0.90 4.67 -7.55
CA SER A 16 -0.17 5.38 -6.88
C SER A 16 -1.49 5.07 -7.59
N GLU A 17 -1.89 3.81 -7.52
CA GLU A 17 -3.11 3.32 -8.18
C GLU A 17 -3.92 2.43 -7.26
N PHE A 18 -5.22 2.35 -7.52
CA PHE A 18 -6.15 1.49 -6.80
C PHE A 18 -6.53 0.32 -7.70
N ARG A 19 -6.60 -0.87 -7.12
CA ARG A 19 -6.97 -2.12 -7.81
C ARG A 19 -7.68 -3.03 -6.83
N TYR A 20 -8.66 -3.79 -7.31
CA TYR A 20 -9.18 -4.91 -6.54
C TYR A 20 -8.11 -5.99 -6.40
N ASN A 21 -7.95 -6.53 -5.20
CA ASN A 21 -7.02 -7.61 -4.92
C ASN A 21 -7.80 -8.89 -4.60
N ASN A 22 -7.79 -9.81 -5.56
CA ASN A 22 -8.49 -11.10 -5.49
C ASN A 22 -7.63 -12.19 -4.83
N SER A 23 -6.50 -11.84 -4.22
CA SER A 23 -5.71 -12.82 -3.48
C SER A 23 -6.48 -13.33 -2.26
N PRO A 24 -6.22 -14.57 -1.79
CA PRO A 24 -6.89 -15.15 -0.62
C PRO A 24 -6.81 -14.28 0.65
N LEU A 25 -5.78 -13.44 0.76
CA LEU A 25 -5.57 -12.52 1.88
C LEU A 25 -6.45 -11.26 1.82
N ALA A 26 -6.77 -10.80 0.61
CA ALA A 26 -7.54 -9.58 0.38
C ALA A 26 -8.99 -9.85 -0.01
N LYS A 27 -9.35 -11.08 -0.38
CA LYS A 27 -10.73 -11.52 -0.62
C LYS A 27 -11.56 -10.59 -1.53
N GLY A 28 -10.92 -9.96 -2.52
CA GLY A 28 -11.59 -9.07 -3.47
C GLY A 28 -11.77 -7.63 -3.00
N HIS A 29 -11.17 -7.23 -1.86
CA HIS A 29 -11.23 -5.85 -1.40
C HIS A 29 -10.40 -4.90 -2.28
N PRO A 30 -10.79 -3.61 -2.35
CA PRO A 30 -10.00 -2.59 -3.03
C PRO A 30 -8.72 -2.32 -2.25
N ASN A 31 -7.59 -2.36 -2.96
CA ASN A 31 -6.28 -2.11 -2.39
C ASN A 31 -5.63 -0.89 -3.07
N TYR A 32 -4.88 -0.13 -2.28
CA TYR A 32 -3.98 0.89 -2.82
C TYR A 32 -2.60 0.31 -3.08
N VAL A 33 -2.19 0.27 -4.34
CA VAL A 33 -0.87 -0.19 -4.78
C VAL A 33 0.10 0.97 -4.74
N PHE A 34 0.98 0.97 -3.74
CA PHE A 34 2.03 1.99 -3.59
C PHE A 34 3.34 1.60 -4.29
N GLY A 35 3.46 0.35 -4.76
CA GLY A 35 4.63 -0.06 -5.51
C GLY A 35 4.61 -1.45 -6.12
N LYS A 36 5.44 -1.64 -7.13
CA LYS A 36 5.68 -2.91 -7.84
C LYS A 36 7.11 -3.40 -7.60
N THR A 37 7.33 -4.69 -7.41
CA THR A 37 8.69 -5.24 -7.34
C THR A 37 9.43 -4.95 -8.66
N ARG A 38 10.77 -4.84 -8.60
CA ARG A 38 11.56 -4.54 -9.81
C ARG A 38 11.40 -5.62 -10.88
N ASP A 39 11.24 -6.86 -10.45
CA ASP A 39 11.00 -8.02 -11.32
C ASP A 39 9.61 -8.00 -11.97
N GLY A 40 8.75 -7.03 -11.60
CA GLY A 40 7.42 -6.88 -12.16
C GLY A 40 6.39 -7.91 -11.70
N LYS A 41 6.79 -8.95 -10.94
CA LYS A 41 5.92 -10.08 -10.58
C LYS A 41 4.94 -9.80 -9.44
N LYS A 42 5.24 -8.85 -8.55
CA LYS A 42 4.45 -8.65 -7.31
C LYS A 42 4.14 -7.18 -7.07
N TYR A 43 2.94 -6.91 -6.58
CA TYR A 43 2.56 -5.61 -6.04
C TYR A 43 2.68 -5.57 -4.52
N LYS A 44 2.94 -4.37 -4.02
CA LYS A 44 2.92 -3.98 -2.62
C LYS A 44 1.75 -3.04 -2.43
N SER A 45 0.82 -3.44 -1.60
CA SER A 45 -0.43 -2.73 -1.42
C SER A 45 -0.93 -2.83 0.01
N PHE A 46 -1.93 -2.03 0.37
CA PHE A 46 -2.67 -2.19 1.60
C PHE A 46 -4.17 -2.02 1.30
N GLY A 47 -5.00 -2.69 2.10
CA GLY A 47 -6.43 -2.80 1.86
C GLY A 47 -7.23 -1.61 2.37
N ILE A 48 -8.34 -1.36 1.69
CA ILE A 48 -9.38 -0.41 2.09
C ILE A 48 -10.63 -1.21 2.42
N THR A 49 -11.25 -0.90 3.56
CA THR A 49 -12.46 -1.58 4.05
C THR A 49 -13.45 -0.57 4.60
N HIS A 50 -14.73 -0.90 4.56
CA HIS A 50 -15.77 -0.17 5.28
C HIS A 50 -15.92 -0.65 6.72
N SER A 51 -15.53 -1.89 6.98
CA SER A 51 -15.66 -2.55 8.27
C SER A 51 -14.27 -2.94 8.75
N PRO A 52 -13.62 -2.11 9.58
CA PRO A 52 -12.35 -2.47 10.18
C PRO A 52 -12.56 -3.62 11.17
N ASP A 53 -11.65 -4.59 11.16
CA ASP A 53 -11.64 -5.68 12.14
C ASP A 53 -10.71 -5.29 13.30
N SER A 54 -11.13 -5.58 14.53
CA SER A 54 -10.34 -5.53 15.77
C SER A 54 -8.95 -6.16 15.67
N ARG A 55 -8.75 -7.16 14.80
CA ARG A 55 -7.47 -7.87 14.62
C ARG A 55 -6.36 -7.00 14.05
N HIS A 56 -6.69 -5.90 13.37
CA HIS A 56 -5.74 -5.09 12.64
C HIS A 56 -5.97 -3.60 12.86
N ILE A 57 -4.88 -2.84 12.98
CA ILE A 57 -4.97 -1.38 13.03
C ILE A 57 -5.48 -0.87 11.69
N ALA A 58 -6.59 -0.13 11.74
CA ALA A 58 -7.18 0.54 10.61
C ALA A 58 -7.34 2.03 10.93
N TYR A 59 -6.98 2.88 9.99
CA TYR A 59 -7.12 4.33 10.12
C TYR A 59 -8.36 4.78 9.35
N LYS A 60 -9.22 5.53 10.03
CA LYS A 60 -10.37 6.18 9.39
C LYS A 60 -9.88 7.21 8.38
N LEU A 61 -10.45 7.19 7.18
CA LEU A 61 -10.19 8.18 6.14
C LEU A 61 -11.18 9.33 6.26
N SER A 62 -10.71 10.53 5.94
CA SER A 62 -11.53 11.74 5.89
C SER A 62 -12.54 11.65 4.76
N LYS A 63 -12.13 11.08 3.62
CA LYS A 63 -12.99 10.84 2.47
C LYS A 63 -12.77 9.45 1.89
N ASN A 64 -13.85 8.86 1.40
CA ASN A 64 -13.75 7.60 0.67
C ASN A 64 -12.93 7.80 -0.62
N PRO A 65 -11.91 6.97 -0.88
CA PRO A 65 -11.15 7.04 -2.11
C PRO A 65 -11.97 6.73 -3.37
N ASN A 66 -13.09 6.01 -3.21
CA ASN A 66 -14.07 5.78 -4.26
C ASN A 66 -14.94 7.05 -4.45
N PRO A 67 -14.87 7.73 -5.60
CA PRO A 67 -15.62 8.96 -5.82
C PRO A 67 -17.15 8.76 -5.81
N ASN A 68 -17.61 7.55 -6.09
CA ASN A 68 -19.04 7.22 -6.19
C ASN A 68 -19.61 6.74 -4.85
N ASP A 69 -18.80 6.59 -3.82
CA ASP A 69 -19.22 6.08 -2.52
C ASP A 69 -19.00 7.12 -1.42
N LYS A 70 -20.07 7.42 -0.69
CA LYS A 70 -20.07 8.40 0.41
C LYS A 70 -19.87 7.76 1.77
N ARG A 71 -19.82 6.43 1.85
CA ARG A 71 -19.63 5.69 3.10
C ARG A 71 -18.24 5.95 3.67
N THR A 72 -18.13 5.87 4.99
CA THR A 72 -16.83 5.93 5.67
C THR A 72 -15.96 4.77 5.21
N ALA A 73 -14.70 5.05 4.92
CA ALA A 73 -13.70 4.06 4.54
C ALA A 73 -12.52 4.10 5.50
N TYR A 74 -11.86 2.95 5.65
CA TYR A 74 -10.72 2.76 6.51
C TYR A 74 -9.57 2.15 5.71
N VAL A 75 -8.34 2.57 6.02
CA VAL A 75 -7.13 2.00 5.45
C VAL A 75 -6.43 1.11 6.48
N GLN A 76 -6.09 -0.12 6.10
CA GLN A 76 -5.39 -1.06 6.97
C GLN A 76 -3.88 -0.78 6.99
N ASP A 77 -3.22 -0.80 8.16
CA ASP A 77 -1.74 -0.71 8.25
C ASP A 77 -1.03 -1.94 7.65
N ARG A 78 -1.78 -3.03 7.47
CA ARG A 78 -1.24 -4.29 6.97
C ARG A 78 -0.91 -4.19 5.49
N VAL A 79 0.37 -3.97 5.20
CA VAL A 79 0.90 -4.10 3.84
C VAL A 79 0.94 -5.55 3.40
N GLN A 80 0.30 -5.82 2.28
CA GLN A 80 0.27 -7.09 1.58
C GLN A 80 1.24 -7.08 0.40
N THR A 81 1.81 -8.24 0.10
CA THR A 81 2.59 -8.46 -1.12
C THR A 81 1.98 -9.65 -1.86
N ALA A 82 1.45 -9.42 -3.05
CA ALA A 82 0.77 -10.45 -3.84
C ALA A 82 1.20 -10.36 -5.31
N ARG A 83 1.03 -11.46 -6.07
CA ARG A 83 1.33 -11.48 -7.52
C ARG A 83 0.46 -10.47 -8.25
N VAL A 84 0.98 -9.89 -9.32
CA VAL A 84 0.25 -8.94 -10.18
C VAL A 84 -1.06 -9.55 -10.70
N ASP A 85 -1.05 -10.84 -11.02
CA ASP A 85 -2.18 -11.59 -11.56
C ASP A 85 -3.41 -11.62 -10.64
N PHE A 86 -3.21 -11.44 -9.32
CA PHE A 86 -4.34 -11.33 -8.37
C PHE A 86 -5.04 -9.97 -8.42
N TYR A 87 -4.46 -8.98 -9.08
CA TYR A 87 -5.00 -7.64 -9.11
C TYR A 87 -5.79 -7.41 -10.38
N GLY A 88 -7.00 -6.87 -10.21
CA GLY A 88 -7.85 -6.48 -11.33
C GLY A 88 -7.35 -5.25 -12.08
N LYS A 89 -8.25 -4.73 -12.92
CA LYS A 89 -8.05 -3.46 -13.63
C LYS A 89 -7.84 -2.32 -12.65
N ARG A 90 -7.13 -1.30 -13.11
CA ARG A 90 -6.97 -0.03 -12.37
C ARG A 90 -8.34 0.62 -12.19
N LEU A 91 -8.61 1.07 -10.97
CA LEU A 91 -9.83 1.81 -10.64
C LEU A 91 -9.61 3.28 -10.98
N ASN A 92 -10.28 3.75 -12.03
CA ASN A 92 -10.17 5.12 -12.52
C ASN A 92 -10.94 6.08 -11.61
N GLY A 93 -10.40 7.29 -11.41
CA GLY A 93 -10.99 8.31 -10.54
C GLY A 93 -10.68 8.14 -9.05
N TRP A 94 -10.29 6.93 -8.61
CA TRP A 94 -9.97 6.66 -7.22
C TRP A 94 -8.71 7.40 -6.77
N ARG A 95 -8.81 8.10 -5.63
CA ARG A 95 -7.71 8.88 -5.05
C ARG A 95 -7.93 9.07 -3.56
N PHE A 96 -6.84 9.09 -2.78
CA PHE A 96 -6.93 9.57 -1.41
C PHE A 96 -7.12 11.08 -1.39
N ASP A 97 -7.80 11.57 -0.34
CA ASP A 97 -7.83 12.99 -0.04
C ASP A 97 -6.43 13.48 0.38
N LYS A 98 -6.17 14.77 0.20
CA LYS A 98 -4.91 15.40 0.63
C LYS A 98 -4.73 15.27 2.15
N ALA A 99 -5.82 15.34 2.92
CA ALA A 99 -5.81 15.18 4.37
C ALA A 99 -5.37 13.77 4.83
N ASP A 100 -5.61 12.75 3.99
CA ASP A 100 -5.32 11.35 4.31
C ASP A 100 -3.91 10.91 3.85
N MET A 101 -3.23 11.71 3.03
CA MET A 101 -1.87 11.43 2.57
C MET A 101 -0.84 11.21 3.69
N PRO A 102 -0.88 11.91 4.84
CA PRO A 102 -0.01 11.62 5.98
C PRO A 102 -0.13 10.18 6.49
N ILE A 103 -1.36 9.63 6.52
CA ILE A 103 -1.63 8.25 6.94
C ILE A 103 -0.99 7.27 5.94
N VAL A 104 -1.23 7.48 4.64
CA VAL A 104 -0.64 6.67 3.56
C VAL A 104 0.89 6.68 3.61
N ARG A 105 1.47 7.86 3.85
CA ARG A 105 2.92 8.03 4.00
C ARG A 105 3.44 7.31 5.25
N HIS A 106 2.70 7.36 6.36
CA HIS A 106 3.04 6.68 7.60
C HIS A 106 3.13 5.16 7.39
N ILE A 107 2.08 4.54 6.85
CA ILE A 107 2.01 3.09 6.56
C ILE A 107 3.16 2.68 5.63
N THR A 108 3.34 3.42 4.53
CA THR A 108 4.41 3.15 3.56
C THR A 108 5.81 3.27 4.18
N LYS A 109 6.03 4.25 5.05
CA LYS A 109 7.30 4.44 5.77
C LYS A 109 7.54 3.33 6.79
N GLY A 110 6.50 2.91 7.52
CA GLY A 110 6.52 1.78 8.44
C GLY A 110 6.97 0.49 7.74
N TYR A 111 6.37 0.19 6.59
CA TYR A 111 6.75 -0.95 5.76
C TYR A 111 8.22 -0.89 5.30
N LYS A 112 8.69 0.27 4.82
CA LYS A 112 10.10 0.46 4.42
C LYS A 112 11.07 0.21 5.57
N LYS A 113 10.74 0.67 6.78
CA LYS A 113 11.56 0.44 7.97
C LYS A 113 11.62 -1.05 8.33
N LYS A 114 10.47 -1.73 8.37
CA LYS A 114 10.37 -3.17 8.65
C LYS A 114 11.19 -4.00 7.67
N THR A 115 11.06 -3.73 6.37
CA THR A 115 11.80 -4.46 5.31
C THR A 115 13.31 -4.21 5.33
N ASN A 116 13.78 -3.02 5.71
CA ASN A 116 15.21 -2.73 5.83
C ASN A 116 15.85 -3.40 7.06
N ARG A 117 15.14 -3.42 8.20
CA ARG A 117 15.61 -4.11 9.42
C ARG A 117 15.77 -5.61 9.18
N SER A 118 14.77 -6.25 8.55
CA SER A 118 14.81 -7.68 8.19
C SER A 118 16.04 -8.01 7.33
N SER A 119 16.35 -7.20 6.30
CA SER A 119 17.53 -7.42 5.47
C SER A 119 18.86 -7.28 6.22
N LYS A 120 18.94 -6.44 7.26
CA LYS A 120 20.16 -6.29 8.06
C LYS A 120 20.39 -7.48 8.99
N LYS A 121 19.32 -8.06 9.56
CA LYS A 121 19.41 -9.27 10.38
C LYS A 121 19.87 -10.49 9.57
N LYS A 122 19.42 -10.63 8.31
CA LYS A 122 19.84 -11.72 7.43
C LYS A 122 21.31 -11.65 6.99
N LYS A 123 21.90 -10.46 6.91
CA LYS A 123 23.33 -10.28 6.55
C LYS A 123 24.31 -10.51 7.71
N LYS A 124 23.81 -10.60 8.95
CA LYS A 124 24.60 -10.82 10.16
C LYS A 124 24.61 -12.27 10.63
N ARG A 125 23.90 -13.14 9.93
CA ARG A 125 23.89 -14.60 10.10
C ARG A 125 24.61 -15.19 8.91
#